data_AF-A0A8K0MWM0-F1
#
_entry.id   AF-A0A8K0MWM0-F1
#
_cell.length_a   1.000
_cell.length_b   1.000
_cell.length_c   1.000
_cell.angle_alpha   90.00
_cell.angle_beta   90.00
_cell.angle_gamma   90.00
#
_symmetry.space_group_name_H-M   'P 1'
#
loop_
_entity.id
_entity.type
_entity.pdbx_description
1 polymer ?
#
loop_
_entity_poly.entity_id
_entity_poly.type
_entity_poly.pdbx_seq_one_letter_code
_entity_poly.pdbx_strand_id
1 'polypeptide(L)'
;MVSYSIYSVGRMEGIWGKDCMVFRPKRWLTVEGGRFEPVKGAYRFVAFNGGPRTCLGKDLAYLQMKSIASAVLLRRHRLELVPGHRVQQKMSLTLFMKNGL
;
A
#
# COMPACT_ATOMS: atom_id res chain seq x y z
N MET A 1 -16.13 21.40 8.54
CA MET A 1 -14.92 20.75 7.97
C MET A 1 -15.17 19.25 7.92
N VAL A 2 -15.02 18.61 6.76
CA VAL A 2 -15.15 17.14 6.63
C VAL A 2 -13.75 16.55 6.53
N SER A 3 -13.47 15.51 7.32
CA SER A 3 -12.21 14.78 7.31
C SER A 3 -12.49 13.28 7.21
N TYR A 4 -11.58 12.54 6.59
CA TYR A 4 -11.66 11.08 6.50
C TYR A 4 -10.29 10.45 6.76
N SER A 5 -10.29 9.24 7.31
CA SER A 5 -9.07 8.52 7.67
C SER A 5 -8.65 7.58 6.54
N ILE A 6 -7.61 7.95 5.78
CA ILE A 6 -7.01 7.09 4.73
C ILE A 6 -6.58 5.73 5.31
N TYR A 7 -6.07 5.72 6.54
CA TYR A 7 -5.68 4.50 7.25
C TYR A 7 -6.85 3.52 7.43
N SER A 8 -8.02 4.06 7.82
CA SER A 8 -9.22 3.28 8.08
C SER A 8 -9.84 2.77 6.77
N VAL A 9 -9.91 3.62 5.74
CA VAL A 9 -10.41 3.23 4.41
C VAL A 9 -9.71 2.00 3.87
N GLY A 10 -8.39 1.87 4.08
CA GLY A 10 -7.60 0.69 3.68
C GLY A 10 -7.93 -0.62 4.44
N ARG A 11 -8.71 -0.55 5.52
CA ARG A 11 -9.02 -1.67 6.44
C ARG A 11 -10.52 -1.91 6.62
N MET A 12 -11.36 -1.15 5.94
CA MET A 12 -12.81 -1.29 6.02
C MET A 12 -13.29 -2.53 5.24
N GLU A 13 -13.99 -3.43 5.94
CA GLU A 13 -14.60 -4.62 5.32
C GLU A 13 -15.59 -4.25 4.22
N GLY A 14 -16.40 -3.20 4.40
CA GLY A 14 -17.35 -2.76 3.37
C GLY A 14 -16.70 -2.32 2.05
N ILE A 15 -15.39 -2.00 2.07
CA ILE A 15 -14.64 -1.58 0.89
C ILE A 15 -13.79 -2.73 0.34
N TRP A 16 -13.15 -3.50 1.20
CA TRP A 16 -12.14 -4.50 0.82
C TRP A 16 -12.59 -5.95 1.00
N GLY A 17 -13.74 -6.19 1.61
CA GLY A 17 -14.23 -7.51 2.01
C GLY A 17 -13.58 -8.01 3.31
N LYS A 18 -13.94 -9.23 3.71
CA LYS A 18 -13.48 -9.89 4.95
C LYS A 18 -11.96 -10.04 5.04
N ASP A 19 -11.28 -10.03 3.91
CA ASP A 19 -9.83 -10.16 3.80
C ASP A 19 -9.11 -8.80 3.79
N CYS A 20 -9.75 -7.71 4.25
CA CYS A 20 -9.18 -6.36 4.30
C CYS A 20 -7.89 -6.26 5.12
N MET A 21 -7.69 -7.14 6.10
CA MET A 21 -6.51 -7.18 6.95
C MET A 21 -5.40 -8.11 6.41
N VAL A 22 -5.65 -8.82 5.31
CA VAL A 22 -4.70 -9.78 4.73
C VAL A 22 -3.89 -9.13 3.62
N PHE A 23 -2.56 -9.27 3.68
CA PHE A 23 -1.67 -8.85 2.60
C PHE A 23 -1.83 -9.78 1.38
N ARG A 24 -2.66 -9.37 0.41
CA ARG A 24 -2.97 -10.15 -0.80
C ARG A 24 -2.68 -9.36 -2.08
N PRO A 25 -1.43 -9.39 -2.61
CA PRO A 25 -1.07 -8.69 -3.85
C PRO A 25 -1.91 -9.11 -5.07
N LYS A 26 -2.35 -10.37 -5.12
CA LYS A 26 -3.21 -10.90 -6.20
C LYS A 26 -4.54 -10.15 -6.33
N ARG A 27 -4.98 -9.38 -5.32
CA ARG A 27 -6.20 -8.56 -5.38
C ARG A 27 -6.15 -7.52 -6.51
N TRP A 28 -4.95 -7.12 -6.91
CA TRP A 28 -4.74 -6.11 -7.95
C TRP A 28 -4.59 -6.70 -9.36
N LEU A 29 -4.79 -8.01 -9.50
CA LEU A 29 -4.62 -8.73 -10.75
C LEU A 29 -5.97 -9.25 -11.24
N THR A 30 -6.15 -9.27 -12.57
CA THR A 30 -7.29 -9.94 -13.21
C THR A 30 -7.26 -11.43 -12.90
N VAL A 31 -8.44 -12.02 -12.69
CA VAL A 31 -8.59 -13.48 -12.51
C VAL A 31 -8.08 -14.22 -13.75
N GLU A 32 -8.36 -13.66 -14.93
CA GLU A 32 -7.92 -14.18 -16.22
C GLU A 32 -6.62 -13.49 -16.63
N GLY A 33 -5.52 -14.25 -16.68
CA GLY A 33 -4.25 -13.78 -17.24
C GLY A 33 -3.36 -12.93 -16.32
N GLY A 34 -3.76 -12.65 -15.07
CA GLY A 34 -2.90 -12.02 -14.07
C GLY A 34 -2.42 -10.61 -14.43
N ARG A 35 -3.16 -9.89 -15.28
CA ARG A 35 -2.83 -8.51 -15.68
C ARG A 35 -3.16 -7.57 -14.54
N PHE A 36 -2.37 -6.53 -14.34
CA PHE A 36 -2.67 -5.52 -13.34
C PHE A 36 -3.97 -4.78 -13.69
N GLU A 37 -4.97 -4.87 -12.83
CA GLU A 37 -6.22 -4.12 -12.92
C GLU A 37 -6.25 -3.11 -11.77
N PRO A 38 -6.04 -1.80 -12.06
CA PRO A 38 -6.17 -0.79 -11.03
C PRO A 38 -7.59 -0.81 -10.47
N VAL A 39 -7.72 -0.65 -9.15
CA VAL A 39 -9.03 -0.65 -8.50
C VAL A 39 -9.94 0.37 -9.17
N LYS A 40 -11.11 -0.09 -9.63
CA LYS A 40 -12.15 0.75 -10.24
C LYS A 40 -12.61 1.78 -9.21
N GLY A 41 -12.29 3.05 -9.46
CA GLY A 41 -12.64 4.20 -8.63
C GLY A 41 -11.44 4.77 -7.85
N ALA A 42 -11.08 6.02 -8.17
CA ALA A 42 -10.00 6.77 -7.50
C ALA A 42 -10.20 6.90 -5.98
N TYR A 43 -11.43 6.71 -5.49
CA TYR A 43 -11.81 6.87 -4.10
C TYR A 43 -11.79 5.56 -3.28
N ARG A 44 -11.56 4.42 -3.93
CA ARG A 44 -11.40 3.14 -3.21
C ARG A 44 -9.96 2.94 -2.75
N PHE A 45 -8.97 3.43 -3.52
CA PHE A 45 -7.57 3.44 -3.13
C PHE A 45 -7.03 4.88 -3.07
N VAL A 46 -7.09 5.48 -1.88
CA VAL A 46 -6.85 6.91 -1.63
C VAL A 46 -5.49 7.22 -1.03
N ALA A 47 -4.51 6.31 -1.13
CA ALA A 47 -3.16 6.53 -0.61
C ALA A 47 -2.47 7.77 -1.19
N PHE A 48 -2.84 8.16 -2.42
CA PHE A 48 -2.37 9.38 -3.08
C PHE A 48 -3.49 10.42 -3.26
N ASN A 49 -4.61 10.31 -2.54
CA ASN A 49 -5.88 11.00 -2.82
C ASN A 49 -6.42 10.73 -4.24
N GLY A 50 -7.50 11.43 -4.62
CA GLY A 50 -8.11 11.38 -5.95
C GLY A 50 -8.49 12.76 -6.47
N GLY A 51 -8.84 12.84 -7.75
CA GLY A 51 -9.26 14.08 -8.40
C GLY A 51 -8.13 15.13 -8.53
N PRO A 52 -8.45 16.43 -8.63
CA PRO A 52 -7.48 17.51 -8.81
C PRO A 52 -6.48 17.68 -7.65
N ARG A 53 -6.75 17.06 -6.50
CA ARG A 53 -5.90 17.09 -5.30
C ARG A 53 -5.11 15.79 -5.10
N THR A 54 -4.98 14.99 -6.16
CA THR A 54 -4.07 13.83 -6.16
C THR A 54 -2.64 14.29 -5.89
N CYS A 55 -1.88 13.47 -5.16
CA CYS A 55 -0.48 13.74 -4.86
C CYS A 55 0.32 13.94 -6.16
N LEU A 56 0.97 15.09 -6.28
CA LEU A 56 1.82 15.44 -7.42
C LEU A 56 3.00 14.45 -7.60
N GLY A 57 3.49 13.89 -6.49
CA GLY A 57 4.59 12.93 -6.48
C GLY A 57 4.19 11.47 -6.73
N LYS A 58 2.92 11.17 -7.05
CA LYS A 58 2.42 9.80 -7.19
C LYS A 58 3.24 8.95 -8.17
N ASP A 59 3.50 9.48 -9.37
CA ASP A 59 4.17 8.72 -10.41
C ASP A 59 5.66 8.51 -10.10
N LEU A 60 6.32 9.53 -9.55
CA LEU A 60 7.70 9.42 -9.07
C LEU A 60 7.83 8.39 -7.94
N ALA A 61 6.91 8.41 -6.97
CA ALA A 61 6.87 7.45 -5.88
C ALA A 61 6.71 6.02 -6.41
N TYR A 62 5.81 5.80 -7.38
CA TYR A 62 5.67 4.49 -8.02
C TYR A 62 6.92 4.06 -8.77
N LEU A 63 7.58 4.97 -9.48
CA LEU A 63 8.83 4.66 -10.17
C LEU A 63 9.91 4.20 -9.17
N GLN A 64 10.11 4.95 -8.10
CA GLN A 64 11.10 4.62 -7.06
C GLN A 64 10.77 3.28 -6.38
N MET A 65 9.52 3.06 -5.98
CA MET A 65 9.09 1.79 -5.37
C MET A 65 9.32 0.59 -6.28
N LYS A 66 8.98 0.71 -7.57
CA LYS A 66 9.18 -0.35 -8.56
C LYS A 66 10.67 -0.64 -8.79
N SER A 67 11.50 0.40 -8.86
CA SER A 67 12.95 0.24 -9.03
C SER A 67 13.58 -0.50 -7.85
N ILE A 68 13.24 -0.10 -6.61
CA ILE A 68 13.74 -0.77 -5.40
C ILE A 68 13.22 -2.22 -5.33
N ALA A 69 11.92 -2.44 -5.55
CA ALA A 69 11.35 -3.78 -5.53
C ALA A 69 11.99 -4.69 -6.58
N SER A 70 12.20 -4.19 -7.81
CA SER A 70 12.87 -4.93 -8.88
C SER A 70 14.32 -5.25 -8.50
N ALA A 71 15.06 -4.30 -7.92
CA ALA A 71 16.43 -4.54 -7.47
C ALA A 71 16.49 -5.64 -6.39
N VAL A 72 15.58 -5.62 -5.42
CA VAL A 72 15.50 -6.64 -4.36
C VAL A 72 15.18 -8.01 -4.94
N LEU A 73 14.17 -8.10 -5.82
CA LEU A 73 13.70 -9.35 -6.41
C LEU A 73 14.70 -9.96 -7.40
N LEU A 74 15.31 -9.13 -8.27
CA LEU A 74 16.23 -9.60 -9.31
C LEU A 74 17.60 -10.01 -8.74
N ARG A 75 18.05 -9.38 -7.65
CA ARG A 75 19.31 -9.73 -6.97
C ARG A 75 19.19 -10.95 -6.05
N ARG A 76 18.05 -11.65 -6.05
CA ARG A 76 17.77 -12.84 -5.22
C ARG A 76 18.00 -12.61 -3.72
N HIS A 77 17.68 -11.41 -3.23
CA HIS A 77 17.70 -11.18 -1.79
C HIS A 77 16.54 -11.92 -1.13
N ARG A 78 16.84 -12.66 -0.05
CA ARG A 78 15.83 -13.22 0.84
C ARG A 78 15.68 -12.27 2.02
N LEU A 79 14.47 -11.73 2.20
CA LEU A 79 14.15 -10.88 3.32
C LEU A 79 13.54 -11.73 4.43
N GLU A 80 14.11 -11.64 5.63
CA GLU A 80 13.62 -12.29 6.83
C GLU A 80 13.51 -11.26 7.95
N LEU A 81 12.44 -11.37 8.75
CA LEU A 81 12.24 -10.48 9.89
C LEU A 81 13.17 -10.93 11.02
N VAL A 82 13.88 -9.97 11.63
CA VAL A 82 14.70 -10.26 12.81
C VAL A 82 13.80 -10.81 13.93
N PRO A 83 14.18 -11.92 14.59
CA PRO A 83 13.40 -12.48 15.69
C PRO A 83 13.07 -11.44 16.76
N GLY A 84 11.80 -11.38 17.18
CA GLY A 84 11.34 -10.44 18.19
C GLY A 84 11.12 -9.00 17.71
N HIS A 85 11.32 -8.69 16.42
CA HIS A 85 11.04 -7.36 15.88
C HIS A 85 9.53 -7.03 16.00
N ARG A 86 9.22 -5.94 16.72
CA ARG A 86 7.84 -5.49 16.95
C ARG A 86 7.42 -4.48 15.89
N VAL A 87 6.52 -4.89 15.00
CA VAL A 87 5.90 -4.00 14.01
C VAL A 87 4.83 -3.14 14.69
N GLN A 88 5.14 -1.86 14.93
CA GLN A 88 4.25 -0.92 15.59
C GLN A 88 4.27 0.44 14.87
N GLN A 89 3.15 1.14 14.87
CA GLN A 89 3.07 2.49 14.34
C GLN A 89 3.68 3.49 15.33
N LYS A 90 4.47 4.42 14.80
CA LYS A 90 4.98 5.57 15.55
C LYS A 90 3.96 6.70 15.49
N MET A 91 3.53 7.21 16.64
CA MET A 91 2.71 8.41 16.69
C MET A 91 3.47 9.58 16.04
N SER A 92 3.02 10.01 14.86
CA SER A 92 3.66 11.03 14.01
C SER A 92 2.64 11.55 12.98
N LEU A 93 3.00 12.61 12.26
CA LEU A 93 2.17 13.21 11.21
C LEU A 93 1.92 12.24 10.04
N THR A 94 2.91 11.40 9.74
CA THR A 94 2.82 10.32 8.76
C THR A 94 2.95 8.96 9.45
N LEU A 95 2.51 7.90 8.78
CA LEU A 95 2.56 6.54 9.34
C LEU A 95 3.96 5.94 9.15
N PHE A 96 4.75 5.89 10.22
CA PHE A 96 6.06 5.23 10.24
C PHE A 96 6.08 4.00 11.15
N MET A 97 7.00 3.08 10.88
CA MET A 97 7.35 2.01 11.83
C MET A 97 8.16 2.58 12.99
N LYS A 98 7.72 2.32 14.22
CA LYS A 98 8.37 2.81 15.45
C LYS A 98 9.81 2.31 15.60
N ASN A 99 10.07 1.08 15.18
CA ASN A 99 11.33 0.38 15.39
C ASN A 99 12.13 0.16 14.08
N GLY A 100 11.83 0.93 13.03
CA GLY A 100 12.40 0.70 11.69
C GLY A 100 11.83 -0.54 11.01
N LEU A 101 12.37 -0.87 9.84
CA LEU A 101 12.14 -2.13 9.13
C LEU A 101 13.34 -3.05 9.32
#